data_AF-A0A2J6XG74-F1
#
_entry.id   AF-A0A2J6XG74-F1
#
_cell.length_a   1.000
_cell.length_b   1.000
_cell.length_c   1.000
_cell.angle_alpha   90.00
_cell.angle_beta   90.00
_cell.angle_gamma   90.00
#
_symmetry.space_group_name_H-M   'P 1'
#
loop_
_entity.id
_entity.type
_entity.pdbx_description
1 polymer ?
#
loop_
_entity_poly.entity_id
_entity_poly.type
_entity_poly.pdbx_seq_one_letter_code
_entity_poly.pdbx_strand_id
1 'polypeptide(L)'
;MEISGCKSYYNNLLEGLNIPIVFECGGSIKIKDFNNIKSIALESIKELNELFGYNFKLGSYIEKEFIGRSFNLHKFKINEFDGILRIVERNGYFLNTSGVMFSSILSKLDENIKNELVKGKVLEKGEKMEPIFLDKNCSTFEKPIGQKEIPKFVIYVAEEEIPKIELNKYRLSIKGDVVKEVELTYSQLEELSRDIGEKDFHCVTGWSVKGKRWKGINLLDLINLSGLKSESKWIIAISMSGYSSTIPIEKDILENTYVVIEMDGNKLNPEAGFPARIYSPDLFGWKGSKWLSSLYISERYIDGYWEALSYHERGKVLPNERFKIRNPDVKDLC
;
A
#
# COMPACT_ATOMS: atom_id res chain seq x y z
N MET A 1 -0.88 -27.73 -9.80
CA MET A 1 -0.35 -26.64 -8.97
C MET A 1 -0.94 -25.43 -9.62
N GLU A 2 -2.01 -24.89 -9.05
CA GLU A 2 -2.89 -24.04 -9.83
C GLU A 2 -3.13 -22.72 -9.12
N ILE A 3 -2.91 -21.65 -9.88
CA ILE A 3 -3.54 -20.38 -9.63
C ILE A 3 -5.04 -20.64 -9.73
N SER A 4 -5.76 -20.48 -8.63
CA SER A 4 -7.18 -20.82 -8.56
C SER A 4 -8.09 -19.67 -8.99
N GLY A 5 -7.56 -18.44 -9.00
CA GLY A 5 -8.28 -17.28 -9.50
C GLY A 5 -7.39 -16.07 -9.69
N CYS A 6 -7.82 -15.17 -10.58
CA CYS A 6 -7.19 -13.88 -10.86
C CYS A 6 -8.24 -12.79 -11.04
N LYS A 7 -7.84 -11.55 -10.76
CA LYS A 7 -8.63 -10.36 -10.99
C LYS A 7 -7.76 -9.23 -11.49
N SER A 8 -8.33 -8.35 -12.29
CA SER A 8 -7.70 -7.11 -12.71
C SER A 8 -8.70 -5.97 -12.75
N TYR A 9 -8.22 -4.78 -12.43
CA TYR A 9 -9.04 -3.58 -12.37
C TYR A 9 -8.20 -2.35 -12.70
N TYR A 10 -8.91 -1.28 -13.09
CA TYR A 10 -8.31 0.03 -13.30
C TYR A 10 -8.34 0.84 -12.01
N ASN A 11 -7.21 1.43 -11.64
CA ASN A 11 -7.02 2.27 -10.47
C ASN A 11 -6.66 3.70 -10.91
N ASN A 12 -7.64 4.59 -10.85
CA ASN A 12 -7.50 5.99 -11.23
C ASN A 12 -6.49 6.76 -10.36
N LEU A 13 -6.26 6.34 -9.11
CA LEU A 13 -5.26 6.97 -8.23
C LEU A 13 -3.83 6.76 -8.73
N LEU A 14 -3.61 5.73 -9.55
CA LEU A 14 -2.29 5.31 -10.00
C LEU A 14 -2.00 5.71 -11.46
N GLU A 15 -2.95 6.35 -12.14
CA GLU A 15 -2.78 6.82 -13.52
C GLU A 15 -1.66 7.85 -13.63
N GLY A 16 -1.61 8.83 -12.71
CA GLY A 16 -0.53 9.83 -12.65
C GLY A 16 0.85 9.23 -12.38
N LEU A 17 0.92 7.99 -11.88
CA LEU A 17 2.15 7.24 -11.64
C LEU A 17 2.44 6.22 -12.75
N ASN A 18 1.71 6.31 -13.87
CA ASN A 18 1.86 5.47 -15.04
C ASN A 18 1.65 3.97 -14.78
N ILE A 19 0.92 3.57 -13.74
CA ILE A 19 0.60 2.16 -13.40
C ILE A 19 -0.91 1.95 -13.14
N PRO A 20 -1.79 2.30 -14.09
CA PRO A 20 -3.22 2.38 -13.85
C PRO A 20 -3.93 1.02 -13.79
N ILE A 21 -3.36 -0.06 -14.32
CA ILE A 21 -3.99 -1.39 -14.28
C ILE A 21 -3.29 -2.23 -13.22
N VAL A 22 -4.06 -2.73 -12.27
CA VAL A 22 -3.59 -3.62 -11.20
C VAL A 22 -4.19 -5.00 -11.43
N PHE A 23 -3.43 -6.04 -11.13
CA PHE A 23 -3.95 -7.40 -11.09
C PHE A 23 -3.42 -8.17 -9.89
N GLU A 24 -4.18 -9.17 -9.49
CA GLU A 24 -3.83 -10.11 -8.43
C GLU A 24 -4.21 -11.52 -8.86
N CYS A 25 -3.46 -12.51 -8.37
CA CYS A 25 -3.82 -13.92 -8.49
C CYS A 25 -3.54 -14.66 -7.18
N GLY A 26 -4.38 -15.65 -6.89
CA GLY A 26 -4.36 -16.47 -5.69
C GLY A 26 -4.33 -17.97 -5.98
N GLY A 27 -4.10 -18.77 -4.96
CA GLY A 27 -4.06 -20.23 -5.09
C GLY A 27 -3.34 -20.93 -3.95
N SER A 28 -3.59 -22.23 -3.81
CA SER A 28 -2.93 -23.12 -2.84
C SER A 28 -1.67 -23.72 -3.46
N ILE A 29 -0.52 -23.05 -3.23
CA ILE A 29 0.75 -23.41 -3.87
C ILE A 29 1.91 -23.47 -2.87
N LYS A 30 2.71 -24.53 -2.99
CA LYS A 30 4.00 -24.69 -2.31
C LYS A 30 5.13 -24.43 -3.28
N ILE A 31 6.11 -23.66 -2.83
CA ILE A 31 7.31 -23.28 -3.58
C ILE A 31 8.49 -24.04 -2.99
N LYS A 32 9.05 -24.95 -3.78
CA LYS A 32 10.25 -25.72 -3.41
C LYS A 32 11.51 -25.12 -4.02
N ASP A 33 11.37 -24.56 -5.21
CA ASP A 33 12.48 -24.02 -5.98
C ASP A 33 12.03 -22.89 -6.91
N PHE A 34 12.99 -22.34 -7.65
CA PHE A 34 12.74 -21.26 -8.61
C PHE A 34 11.93 -21.70 -9.86
N ASN A 35 11.90 -23.00 -10.18
CA ASN A 35 11.06 -23.48 -11.28
C ASN A 35 9.58 -23.38 -10.93
N ASN A 36 9.22 -23.61 -9.65
CA ASN A 36 7.87 -23.31 -9.18
C ASN A 36 7.53 -21.82 -9.33
N ILE A 37 8.44 -20.91 -8.98
CA ILE A 37 8.23 -19.46 -9.18
C ILE A 37 7.97 -19.12 -10.65
N LYS A 38 8.77 -19.66 -11.58
CA LYS A 38 8.55 -19.43 -13.02
C LYS A 38 7.21 -20.01 -13.49
N SER A 39 6.84 -21.19 -13.01
CA SER A 39 5.56 -21.83 -13.35
C SER A 39 4.38 -20.97 -12.90
N ILE A 40 4.43 -20.47 -11.66
CA ILE A 40 3.42 -19.54 -11.11
C ILE A 40 3.34 -18.28 -11.98
N ALA A 41 4.47 -17.69 -12.37
CA ALA A 41 4.49 -16.49 -13.21
C ALA A 41 3.85 -16.74 -14.59
N LEU A 42 4.18 -17.86 -15.24
CA LEU A 42 3.61 -18.24 -16.53
C LEU A 42 2.10 -18.49 -16.45
N GLU A 43 1.65 -19.14 -15.39
CA GLU A 43 0.24 -19.42 -15.15
C GLU A 43 -0.55 -18.14 -14.88
N SER A 44 -0.05 -17.24 -14.04
CA SER A 44 -0.65 -15.92 -13.83
C SER A 44 -0.76 -15.11 -15.13
N ILE A 45 0.26 -15.15 -16.00
CA ILE A 45 0.18 -14.51 -17.33
C ILE A 45 -0.88 -15.16 -18.22
N LYS A 46 -0.99 -16.49 -18.20
CA LYS A 46 -2.04 -17.21 -18.93
C LYS A 46 -3.43 -16.77 -18.48
N GLU A 47 -3.67 -16.68 -17.17
CA GLU A 47 -4.95 -16.21 -16.64
C GLU A 47 -5.25 -14.76 -17.03
N LEU A 48 -4.23 -13.88 -17.02
CA LEU A 48 -4.39 -12.51 -17.53
C LEU A 48 -4.72 -12.48 -19.03
N ASN A 49 -4.11 -13.34 -19.83
CA ASN A 49 -4.42 -13.42 -21.26
C ASN A 49 -5.89 -13.76 -21.49
N GLU A 50 -6.43 -14.69 -20.69
CA GLU A 50 -7.84 -15.07 -20.77
C GLU A 50 -8.76 -13.95 -20.27
N LEU A 51 -8.40 -13.23 -19.19
CA LEU A 51 -9.18 -12.10 -18.68
C LEU A 51 -9.30 -10.94 -19.67
N PHE A 52 -8.21 -10.61 -20.35
CA PHE A 52 -8.14 -9.47 -21.25
C PHE A 52 -8.40 -9.82 -22.71
N GLY A 53 -8.43 -11.10 -23.08
CA GLY A 53 -8.41 -11.52 -24.49
C GLY A 53 -7.17 -11.01 -25.24
N TYR A 54 -6.06 -10.81 -24.52
CA TYR A 54 -4.81 -10.23 -25.05
C TYR A 54 -3.65 -11.21 -24.86
N ASN A 55 -2.60 -11.11 -25.67
CA ASN A 55 -1.44 -12.01 -25.59
C ASN A 55 -0.26 -11.35 -24.85
N PHE A 56 -0.39 -11.24 -23.53
CA PHE A 56 0.74 -10.93 -22.66
C PHE A 56 1.76 -12.07 -22.66
N LYS A 57 3.03 -11.70 -22.59
CA LYS A 57 4.18 -12.59 -22.48
C LYS A 57 4.90 -12.30 -21.18
N LEU A 58 5.31 -13.36 -20.49
CA LEU A 58 6.25 -13.26 -19.38
C LEU A 58 7.60 -12.77 -19.94
N GLY A 59 8.05 -11.61 -19.48
CA GLY A 59 9.36 -11.06 -19.82
C GLY A 59 10.46 -11.59 -18.91
N SER A 60 11.61 -10.92 -18.92
CA SER A 60 12.76 -11.31 -18.12
C SER A 60 12.47 -11.27 -16.62
N TYR A 61 13.12 -12.17 -15.89
CA TYR A 61 13.27 -12.04 -14.45
C TYR A 61 14.11 -10.79 -14.14
N ILE A 62 13.68 -10.00 -13.16
CA ILE A 62 14.37 -8.78 -12.75
C ILE A 62 15.28 -9.11 -11.56
N GLU A 63 14.68 -9.46 -10.43
CA GLU A 63 15.41 -9.65 -9.18
C GLU A 63 14.60 -10.43 -8.13
N LYS A 64 15.32 -10.85 -7.09
CA LYS A 64 14.77 -11.35 -5.83
C LYS A 64 15.07 -10.32 -4.74
N GLU A 65 14.04 -9.75 -4.11
CA GLU A 65 14.21 -8.93 -2.91
C GLU A 65 13.88 -9.75 -1.65
N PHE A 66 14.73 -9.63 -0.63
CA PHE A 66 14.47 -10.22 0.68
C PHE A 66 13.98 -9.13 1.64
N ILE A 67 12.70 -9.17 1.97
CA ILE A 67 11.99 -8.11 2.70
C ILE A 67 11.61 -8.61 4.09
N GLY A 68 11.88 -7.78 5.10
CA GLY A 68 11.49 -8.09 6.48
C GLY A 68 12.05 -9.42 7.01
N ARG A 69 13.17 -9.89 6.43
CA ARG A 69 13.90 -11.12 6.78
C ARG A 69 13.08 -12.41 6.75
N SER A 70 11.94 -12.41 6.06
CA SER A 70 11.07 -13.59 5.99
C SER A 70 10.33 -13.72 4.66
N PHE A 71 10.31 -12.67 3.83
CA PHE A 71 9.61 -12.68 2.56
C PHE A 71 10.58 -12.55 1.40
N ASN A 72 10.37 -13.37 0.39
CA ASN A 72 11.05 -13.31 -0.89
C ASN A 72 10.07 -12.75 -1.93
N LEU A 73 10.40 -11.58 -2.48
CA LEU A 73 9.64 -10.94 -3.54
C LEU A 73 10.37 -11.16 -4.87
N HIS A 74 9.76 -11.90 -5.77
CA HIS A 74 10.28 -12.21 -7.09
C HIS A 74 9.62 -11.31 -8.13
N LYS A 75 10.41 -10.64 -8.97
CA LYS A 75 9.89 -9.69 -9.97
C LYS A 75 10.18 -10.17 -11.39
N PHE A 76 9.18 -10.06 -12.24
CA PHE A 76 9.25 -10.33 -13.68
C PHE A 76 8.68 -9.15 -14.46
N LYS A 77 9.18 -8.96 -15.68
CA LYS A 77 8.58 -8.03 -16.63
C LYS A 77 7.37 -8.65 -17.31
N ILE A 78 6.48 -7.82 -17.85
CA ILE A 78 5.37 -8.21 -18.73
C ILE A 78 5.61 -7.55 -20.09
N ASN A 79 5.59 -8.33 -21.17
CA ASN A 79 5.95 -7.90 -22.54
C ASN A 79 7.28 -7.12 -22.62
N GLU A 80 8.25 -7.44 -21.76
CA GLU A 80 9.47 -6.66 -21.49
C GLU A 80 9.29 -5.23 -20.96
N PHE A 81 8.25 -4.50 -21.36
CA PHE A 81 8.13 -3.06 -21.08
C PHE A 81 6.72 -2.60 -20.78
N ASP A 82 5.73 -3.49 -20.69
CA ASP A 82 4.34 -3.09 -20.46
C ASP A 82 3.88 -3.26 -19.01
N GLY A 83 4.71 -3.85 -18.14
CA GLY A 83 4.34 -4.00 -16.74
C GLY A 83 5.29 -4.84 -15.93
N ILE A 84 4.93 -5.03 -14.66
CA ILE A 84 5.68 -5.79 -13.67
C ILE A 84 4.75 -6.79 -13.00
N LEU A 85 5.16 -8.04 -12.97
CA LEU A 85 4.55 -9.12 -12.21
C LEU A 85 5.42 -9.43 -10.99
N ARG A 86 4.79 -9.58 -9.83
CA ARG A 86 5.44 -9.87 -8.56
C ARG A 86 4.86 -11.13 -7.94
N ILE A 87 5.72 -12.00 -7.43
CA ILE A 87 5.33 -13.19 -6.67
C ILE A 87 5.93 -13.07 -5.28
N VAL A 88 5.07 -13.22 -4.27
CA VAL A 88 5.47 -13.20 -2.86
C VAL A 88 5.57 -14.64 -2.35
N GLU A 89 6.72 -14.97 -1.77
CA GLU A 89 6.99 -16.26 -1.13
C GLU A 89 7.44 -16.06 0.32
N ARG A 90 6.99 -16.95 1.21
CA ARG A 90 7.46 -17.04 2.59
C ARG A 90 7.54 -18.49 3.02
N ASN A 91 8.69 -18.93 3.50
CA ASN A 91 8.90 -20.28 4.06
C ASN A 91 8.39 -21.41 3.15
N GLY A 92 8.56 -21.29 1.83
CA GLY A 92 8.10 -22.23 0.83
C GLY A 92 6.60 -22.20 0.55
N TYR A 93 5.88 -21.17 1.02
CA TYR A 93 4.49 -20.90 0.66
C TYR A 93 4.42 -19.72 -0.30
N PHE A 94 3.64 -19.90 -1.36
CA PHE A 94 3.14 -18.81 -2.17
C PHE A 94 2.17 -17.97 -1.34
N LEU A 95 2.28 -16.64 -1.37
CA LEU A 95 1.32 -15.75 -0.71
C LEU A 95 0.34 -15.16 -1.72
N ASN A 96 0.85 -14.60 -2.80
CA ASN A 96 0.07 -14.05 -3.89
C ASN A 96 0.96 -13.84 -5.13
N THR A 97 0.32 -13.64 -6.27
CA THR A 97 0.88 -12.85 -7.36
C THR A 97 0.16 -11.51 -7.37
N SER A 98 0.87 -10.40 -7.54
CA SER A 98 0.26 -9.13 -7.95
C SER A 98 1.12 -8.46 -8.99
N GLY A 99 0.55 -7.53 -9.72
CA GLY A 99 1.32 -6.73 -10.63
C GLY A 99 0.57 -5.53 -11.14
N VAL A 100 1.32 -4.72 -11.86
CA VAL A 100 0.81 -3.51 -12.49
C VAL A 100 1.19 -3.52 -13.96
N MET A 101 0.31 -2.97 -14.80
CA MET A 101 0.64 -2.67 -16.19
C MET A 101 0.74 -1.16 -16.36
N PHE A 102 1.68 -0.75 -17.20
CA PHE A 102 1.90 0.65 -17.51
C PHE A 102 0.83 1.18 -18.46
N SER A 103 0.62 2.49 -18.46
CA SER A 103 -0.44 3.12 -19.28
C SER A 103 -0.28 2.85 -20.78
N SER A 104 0.92 2.49 -21.24
CA SER A 104 1.21 2.05 -22.61
C SER A 104 0.35 0.86 -23.07
N ILE A 105 -0.15 0.03 -22.14
CA ILE A 105 -1.00 -1.10 -22.51
C ILE A 105 -2.40 -0.67 -22.91
N LEU A 106 -2.90 0.45 -22.38
CA LEU A 106 -4.29 0.89 -22.60
C LEU A 106 -4.61 1.18 -24.07
N SER A 107 -3.60 1.52 -24.88
CA SER A 107 -3.75 1.72 -26.33
C SER A 107 -3.72 0.41 -27.13
N LYS A 108 -3.34 -0.71 -26.49
CA LYS A 108 -3.20 -2.03 -27.11
C LYS A 108 -4.37 -2.97 -26.77
N LEU A 109 -5.15 -2.64 -25.74
CA LEU A 109 -6.31 -3.41 -25.31
C LEU A 109 -7.52 -3.17 -26.23
N ASP A 110 -8.43 -4.15 -26.26
CA ASP A 110 -9.74 -3.98 -26.88
C ASP A 110 -10.49 -2.78 -26.27
N GLU A 111 -11.13 -1.98 -27.12
CA GLU A 111 -11.76 -0.72 -26.72
C GLU A 111 -12.93 -0.93 -25.76
N ASN A 112 -13.69 -2.03 -25.88
CA ASN A 112 -14.77 -2.33 -24.96
C ASN A 112 -14.22 -2.69 -23.58
N ILE A 113 -13.22 -3.57 -23.52
CA ILE A 113 -12.58 -3.97 -22.26
C ILE A 113 -11.98 -2.75 -21.56
N LYS A 114 -11.25 -1.91 -22.30
CA LYS A 114 -10.68 -0.66 -21.79
C LYS A 114 -11.78 0.24 -21.20
N ASN A 115 -12.85 0.47 -21.94
CA ASN A 115 -13.93 1.36 -21.51
C ASN A 115 -14.67 0.83 -20.28
N GLU A 116 -14.87 -0.49 -20.18
CA GLU A 116 -15.46 -1.11 -19.01
C GLU A 116 -14.55 -1.00 -17.78
N LEU A 117 -13.24 -1.26 -17.93
CA LEU A 117 -12.25 -1.12 -16.87
C LEU A 117 -12.23 0.30 -16.30
N VAL A 118 -12.13 1.32 -17.18
CA VAL A 118 -12.11 2.74 -16.76
C VAL A 118 -13.42 3.14 -16.06
N LYS A 119 -14.54 2.50 -16.38
CA LYS A 119 -15.83 2.68 -15.67
C LYS A 119 -15.91 1.93 -14.33
N GLY A 120 -14.83 1.26 -13.93
CA GLY A 120 -14.73 0.55 -12.66
C GLY A 120 -15.14 -0.91 -12.71
N LYS A 121 -15.28 -1.53 -13.91
CA LYS A 121 -15.46 -2.98 -14.01
C LYS A 121 -14.20 -3.67 -13.51
N VAL A 122 -14.40 -4.70 -12.68
CA VAL A 122 -13.34 -5.65 -12.31
C VAL A 122 -13.47 -6.86 -13.22
N LEU A 123 -12.37 -7.23 -13.89
CA LEU A 123 -12.27 -8.47 -14.64
C LEU A 123 -11.85 -9.56 -13.66
N GLU A 124 -12.61 -10.64 -13.56
CA GLU A 124 -12.34 -11.73 -12.61
C GLU A 124 -12.57 -13.09 -13.25
N LYS A 125 -11.77 -14.09 -12.85
CA LYS A 125 -11.90 -15.48 -13.28
C LYS A 125 -11.43 -16.41 -12.17
N GLY A 126 -12.09 -17.55 -12.05
CA GLY A 126 -11.77 -18.58 -11.06
C GLY A 126 -12.38 -18.31 -9.69
N GLU A 127 -11.73 -18.79 -8.65
CA GLU A 127 -12.14 -18.58 -7.26
C GLU A 127 -12.08 -17.11 -6.88
N LYS A 128 -13.06 -16.65 -6.08
CA LYS A 128 -13.05 -15.30 -5.54
C LYS A 128 -11.87 -15.12 -4.59
N MET A 129 -11.06 -14.12 -4.89
CA MET A 129 -9.89 -13.76 -4.10
C MET A 129 -10.27 -12.76 -3.01
N GLU A 130 -10.76 -13.31 -1.91
CA GLU A 130 -10.99 -12.53 -0.70
C GLU A 130 -9.68 -12.28 0.04
N PRO A 131 -9.48 -11.09 0.64
CA PRO A 131 -8.35 -10.84 1.51
C PRO A 131 -8.33 -11.80 2.70
N ILE A 132 -7.16 -12.38 3.00
CA ILE A 132 -6.95 -13.17 4.20
C ILE A 132 -6.19 -12.31 5.21
N PHE A 133 -6.85 -12.04 6.33
CA PHE A 133 -6.29 -11.29 7.45
C PHE A 133 -5.94 -12.24 8.60
N LEU A 134 -4.67 -12.21 9.00
CA LEU A 134 -4.17 -13.00 10.12
C LEU A 134 -3.91 -12.06 11.30
N ASP A 135 -4.67 -12.20 12.38
CA ASP A 135 -4.61 -11.32 13.55
C ASP A 135 -3.64 -11.81 14.65
N LYS A 136 -2.89 -12.88 14.38
CA LYS A 136 -1.91 -13.40 15.33
C LYS A 136 -0.74 -12.43 15.45
N ASN A 137 -0.61 -11.78 16.60
CA ASN A 137 0.57 -10.97 16.92
C ASN A 137 1.80 -11.86 17.06
N CYS A 138 2.88 -11.50 16.37
CA CYS A 138 4.16 -12.20 16.50
C CYS A 138 4.86 -11.77 17.78
N SER A 139 4.93 -12.70 18.74
CA SER A 139 5.55 -12.47 20.04
C SER A 139 7.08 -12.52 19.94
N THR A 140 7.74 -11.37 20.03
CA THR A 140 9.13 -11.28 20.47
C THR A 140 9.24 -10.16 21.48
N PHE A 141 9.77 -10.45 22.68
CA PHE A 141 9.72 -9.61 23.87
C PHE A 141 10.44 -8.24 23.79
N GLU A 142 11.04 -7.88 22.65
CA GLU A 142 11.85 -6.65 22.55
C GLU A 142 11.64 -5.79 21.28
N LYS A 143 11.26 -6.39 20.13
CA LYS A 143 11.18 -5.71 18.81
C LYS A 143 10.22 -6.46 17.88
N PRO A 144 9.53 -5.80 16.92
CA PRO A 144 8.72 -6.50 15.94
C PRO A 144 9.53 -7.46 15.08
N ILE A 145 8.90 -8.56 14.65
CA ILE A 145 9.57 -9.60 13.86
C ILE A 145 10.16 -9.05 12.56
N GLY A 146 11.35 -9.55 12.21
CA GLY A 146 12.05 -9.13 11.00
C GLY A 146 12.73 -7.77 11.10
N GLN A 147 12.69 -7.08 12.25
CA GLN A 147 13.24 -5.73 12.40
C GLN A 147 14.66 -5.68 12.99
N LYS A 148 15.49 -4.76 12.47
CA LYS A 148 16.75 -4.32 13.08
C LYS A 148 16.61 -2.90 13.56
N GLU A 149 16.95 -2.64 14.81
CA GLU A 149 17.12 -1.27 15.25
C GLU A 149 18.34 -0.63 14.56
N ILE A 150 18.16 0.59 14.05
CA ILE A 150 19.20 1.40 13.44
C ILE A 150 19.24 2.79 14.12
N PRO A 151 20.40 3.46 14.17
CA PRO A 151 20.56 4.68 14.94
C PRO A 151 19.97 5.92 14.26
N LYS A 152 19.68 5.87 12.95
CA LYS A 152 19.25 7.03 12.17
C LYS A 152 18.02 6.71 11.33
N PHE A 153 17.13 7.69 11.24
CA PHE A 153 15.96 7.64 10.38
C PHE A 153 16.39 7.70 8.91
N VAL A 154 16.04 6.68 8.14
CA VAL A 154 16.28 6.66 6.69
C VAL A 154 15.02 7.14 5.99
N ILE A 155 15.18 8.16 5.15
CA ILE A 155 14.08 8.72 4.39
C ILE A 155 14.10 8.12 2.98
N TYR A 156 13.01 7.45 2.62
CA TYR A 156 12.76 6.99 1.25
C TYR A 156 11.75 7.90 0.58
N VAL A 157 11.94 8.12 -0.72
CA VAL A 157 11.05 8.88 -1.59
C VAL A 157 10.67 7.91 -2.70
N ALA A 158 9.40 7.46 -2.69
CA ALA A 158 8.89 6.50 -3.68
C ALA A 158 8.48 7.19 -4.98
N GLU A 159 8.15 8.47 -4.90
CA GLU A 159 7.87 9.36 -6.03
C GLU A 159 9.17 9.96 -6.56
N GLU A 160 9.22 10.39 -7.82
CA GLU A 160 10.45 10.90 -8.43
C GLU A 160 10.82 12.32 -7.96
N GLU A 161 9.83 13.12 -7.54
CA GLU A 161 9.99 14.52 -7.19
C GLU A 161 9.53 14.84 -5.77
N ILE A 162 10.28 15.73 -5.10
CA ILE A 162 9.86 16.34 -3.83
C ILE A 162 9.11 17.63 -4.16
N PRO A 163 7.81 17.74 -3.84
CA PRO A 163 7.02 18.92 -4.17
C PRO A 163 7.55 20.16 -3.44
N LYS A 164 7.59 21.28 -4.16
CA LYS A 164 7.85 22.61 -3.57
C LYS A 164 6.56 23.13 -2.95
N ILE A 165 6.56 23.37 -1.64
CA ILE A 165 5.34 23.70 -0.90
C ILE A 165 5.42 25.13 -0.35
N GLU A 166 4.43 25.93 -0.74
CA GLU A 166 4.16 27.25 -0.16
C GLU A 166 3.06 27.11 0.92
N LEU A 167 3.43 27.33 2.19
CA LEU A 167 2.53 27.08 3.34
C LEU A 167 1.20 27.88 3.30
N ASN A 168 1.22 29.08 2.74
CA ASN A 168 0.02 29.92 2.59
C ASN A 168 -1.01 29.32 1.61
N LYS A 169 -0.54 28.57 0.60
CA LYS A 169 -1.38 27.87 -0.38
C LYS A 169 -1.73 26.44 0.05
N TYR A 170 -0.95 25.85 0.95
CA TYR A 170 -1.19 24.49 1.41
C TYR A 170 -2.56 24.33 2.08
N ARG A 171 -3.26 23.25 1.72
CA ARG A 171 -4.50 22.80 2.34
C ARG A 171 -4.45 21.28 2.52
N LEU A 172 -4.91 20.82 3.68
CA LEU A 172 -5.27 19.41 3.89
C LEU A 172 -6.79 19.28 3.78
N SER A 173 -7.27 18.48 2.83
CA SER A 173 -8.70 18.24 2.62
C SER A 173 -9.16 16.90 3.20
N ILE A 174 -10.36 16.86 3.75
CA ILE A 174 -11.07 15.66 4.19
C ILE A 174 -12.38 15.61 3.38
N LYS A 175 -12.53 14.57 2.57
CA LYS A 175 -13.57 14.49 1.52
C LYS A 175 -14.07 13.07 1.29
N GLY A 176 -15.03 12.88 0.40
CA GLY A 176 -15.61 11.56 0.08
C GLY A 176 -16.84 11.24 0.94
N ASP A 177 -16.86 10.08 1.59
CA ASP A 177 -17.98 9.60 2.41
C ASP A 177 -18.03 10.28 3.80
N VAL A 178 -18.27 11.58 3.76
CA VAL A 178 -18.37 12.48 4.92
C VAL A 178 -19.67 13.29 4.89
N VAL A 179 -20.08 13.81 6.05
CA VAL A 179 -21.26 14.70 6.18
C VAL A 179 -20.96 16.07 5.60
N LYS A 180 -19.74 16.59 5.82
CA LYS A 180 -19.25 17.83 5.22
C LYS A 180 -17.77 17.69 4.88
N GLU A 181 -17.39 18.19 3.71
CA GLU A 181 -15.97 18.29 3.38
C GLU A 181 -15.32 19.37 4.24
N VAL A 182 -14.06 19.13 4.63
CA VAL A 182 -13.29 20.04 5.49
C VAL A 182 -11.97 20.33 4.80
N GLU A 183 -11.54 21.59 4.80
CA GLU A 183 -10.21 21.99 4.40
C GLU A 183 -9.52 22.74 5.55
N LEU A 184 -8.29 22.34 5.85
CA LEU A 184 -7.47 22.94 6.90
C LEU A 184 -6.24 23.59 6.29
N THR A 185 -6.00 24.84 6.67
CA THR A 185 -4.73 25.53 6.42
C THR A 185 -3.62 24.92 7.29
N TYR A 186 -2.36 25.16 6.92
CA TYR A 186 -1.24 24.73 7.75
C TYR A 186 -1.28 25.34 9.17
N SER A 187 -1.68 26.60 9.32
CA SER A 187 -1.80 27.25 10.64
C SER A 187 -2.84 26.54 11.53
N GLN A 188 -3.95 26.07 10.95
CA GLN A 188 -4.95 25.29 11.70
C GLN A 188 -4.40 23.92 12.09
N LEU A 189 -3.58 23.29 11.24
CA LEU A 189 -2.89 22.05 11.61
C LEU A 189 -1.92 22.29 12.77
N GLU A 190 -1.16 23.39 12.76
CA GLU A 190 -0.26 23.77 13.85
C GLU A 190 -1.03 23.99 15.17
N GLU A 191 -2.19 24.65 15.12
CA GLU A 191 -3.05 24.92 16.30
C GLU A 191 -3.67 23.63 16.89
N LEU A 192 -4.12 22.71 16.03
CA LEU A 192 -4.73 21.45 16.46
C LEU A 192 -3.69 20.42 16.93
N SER A 193 -2.42 20.56 16.50
CA SER A 193 -1.38 19.57 16.76
C SER A 193 -0.94 19.55 18.22
N ARG A 194 -0.76 18.34 18.75
CA ARG A 194 -0.25 18.07 20.10
C ARG A 194 1.04 17.27 20.04
N ASP A 195 1.85 17.39 21.08
CA ASP A 195 2.98 16.50 21.30
C ASP A 195 2.43 15.10 21.64
N ILE A 196 2.72 14.12 20.79
CA ILE A 196 2.25 12.74 20.96
C ILE A 196 3.32 11.84 21.59
N GLY A 197 4.42 12.44 22.05
CA GLY A 197 5.51 11.77 22.75
C GLY A 197 6.45 10.99 21.82
N GLU A 198 7.30 10.20 22.45
CA GLU A 198 8.25 9.33 21.76
C GLU A 198 7.58 8.03 21.31
N LYS A 199 7.71 7.72 20.03
CA LYS A 199 7.16 6.52 19.41
C LYS A 199 8.14 5.96 18.39
N ASP A 200 8.12 4.64 18.24
CA ASP A 200 9.00 3.93 17.32
C ASP A 200 8.51 4.04 15.87
N PHE A 201 9.42 3.86 14.92
CA PHE A 201 9.11 3.77 13.50
C PHE A 201 9.60 2.43 12.96
N HIS A 202 8.78 1.76 12.14
CA HIS A 202 9.08 0.45 11.59
C HIS A 202 8.99 0.45 10.06
N CYS A 203 10.13 0.26 9.41
CA CYS A 203 10.18 0.13 7.95
C CYS A 203 9.79 -1.28 7.51
N VAL A 204 9.14 -1.37 6.36
CA VAL A 204 8.75 -2.64 5.75
C VAL A 204 9.95 -3.46 5.28
N THR A 205 11.10 -2.83 5.05
CA THR A 205 12.31 -3.53 4.59
C THR A 205 13.10 -4.22 5.72
N GLY A 206 12.71 -4.04 6.99
CA GLY A 206 13.31 -4.77 8.11
C GLY A 206 14.25 -3.94 9.00
N TRP A 207 14.08 -2.61 9.03
CA TRP A 207 14.71 -1.76 10.03
C TRP A 207 13.69 -0.95 10.85
N SER A 208 14.10 -0.53 12.05
CA SER A 208 13.31 0.29 12.96
C SER A 208 14.17 1.36 13.63
N VAL A 209 13.56 2.48 13.99
CA VAL A 209 14.19 3.56 14.76
C VAL A 209 13.34 3.81 15.98
N LYS A 210 13.96 3.85 17.15
CA LYS A 210 13.26 4.03 18.42
C LYS A 210 13.17 5.49 18.82
N GLY A 211 12.17 5.80 19.65
CA GLY A 211 12.14 7.02 20.44
C GLY A 211 12.11 8.32 19.64
N LYS A 212 11.39 8.33 18.50
CA LYS A 212 11.18 9.57 17.73
C LYS A 212 10.07 10.36 18.37
N ARG A 213 10.32 11.62 18.70
CA ARG A 213 9.30 12.49 19.28
C ARG A 213 8.51 13.13 18.17
N TRP A 214 7.19 13.00 18.21
CA TRP A 214 6.32 13.49 17.15
C TRP A 214 5.34 14.54 17.67
N LYS A 215 4.96 15.46 16.80
CA LYS A 215 3.84 16.39 17.04
C LYS A 215 2.86 16.32 15.88
N GLY A 216 1.59 16.18 16.20
CA GLY A 216 0.55 16.01 15.19
C GLY A 216 -0.85 15.92 15.78
N ILE A 217 -1.80 15.56 14.93
CA ILE A 217 -3.22 15.40 15.25
C ILE A 217 -3.54 13.92 15.13
N ASN A 218 -4.26 13.36 16.09
CA ASN A 218 -4.78 12.00 15.95
C ASN A 218 -5.72 11.93 14.74
N LEU A 219 -5.58 10.87 13.93
CA LEU A 219 -6.31 10.73 12.67
C LEU A 219 -7.82 10.59 12.90
N LEU A 220 -8.25 9.92 13.97
CA LEU A 220 -9.66 9.81 14.35
C LEU A 220 -10.25 11.18 14.69
N ASP A 221 -9.55 11.96 15.50
CA ASP A 221 -10.00 13.33 15.86
C ASP A 221 -10.12 14.21 14.62
N LEU A 222 -9.16 14.09 13.71
CA LEU A 222 -9.11 14.87 12.48
C LEU A 222 -10.29 14.54 11.56
N ILE A 223 -10.55 13.26 11.27
CA ILE A 223 -11.66 12.85 10.40
C ILE A 223 -13.02 13.14 11.04
N ASN A 224 -13.13 13.11 12.37
CA ASN A 224 -14.36 13.46 13.08
C ASN A 224 -14.82 14.91 12.86
N LEU A 225 -13.91 15.83 12.46
CA LEU A 225 -14.29 17.19 12.06
C LEU A 225 -15.26 17.23 10.87
N SER A 226 -15.16 16.24 9.98
CA SER A 226 -15.97 16.11 8.77
C SER A 226 -17.28 15.34 8.99
N GLY A 227 -17.37 14.56 10.07
CA GLY A 227 -18.44 13.60 10.33
C GLY A 227 -18.41 12.44 9.34
N LEU A 228 -18.10 11.23 9.80
CA LEU A 228 -18.10 10.04 8.93
C LEU A 228 -19.53 9.58 8.65
N LYS A 229 -19.79 9.12 7.42
CA LYS A 229 -21.00 8.35 7.13
C LYS A 229 -20.90 6.94 7.73
N SER A 230 -22.02 6.29 7.95
CA SER A 230 -22.12 4.97 8.61
C SER A 230 -21.40 3.84 7.87
N GLU A 231 -21.30 3.96 6.55
CA GLU A 231 -20.75 2.98 5.62
C GLU A 231 -19.25 3.15 5.38
N SER A 232 -18.65 4.24 5.87
CA SER A 232 -17.24 4.56 5.68
C SER A 232 -16.34 3.52 6.35
N LYS A 233 -15.46 2.89 5.57
CA LYS A 233 -14.57 1.80 6.03
C LYS A 233 -13.10 2.09 5.83
N TRP A 234 -12.76 3.02 4.94
CA TRP A 234 -11.38 3.27 4.52
C TRP A 234 -11.07 4.76 4.42
N ILE A 235 -9.81 5.09 4.67
CA ILE A 235 -9.20 6.41 4.46
C ILE A 235 -8.11 6.23 3.42
N ILE A 236 -8.26 6.84 2.25
CA ILE A 236 -7.18 6.93 1.27
C ILE A 236 -6.40 8.22 1.53
N ALA A 237 -5.17 8.09 2.02
CA ALA A 237 -4.26 9.19 2.30
C ALA A 237 -3.43 9.52 1.05
N ILE A 238 -3.74 10.64 0.41
CA ILE A 238 -3.20 11.03 -0.90
C ILE A 238 -2.14 12.11 -0.72
N SER A 239 -0.99 11.91 -1.37
CA SER A 239 0.13 12.84 -1.48
C SER A 239 -0.15 13.91 -2.54
N MET A 240 0.50 15.06 -2.44
CA MET A 240 0.49 16.08 -3.50
C MET A 240 1.11 15.60 -4.82
N SER A 241 2.01 14.63 -4.78
CA SER A 241 2.74 14.11 -5.94
C SER A 241 2.17 12.79 -6.51
N GLY A 242 0.99 12.37 -6.04
CA GLY A 242 0.23 11.25 -6.60
C GLY A 242 0.32 9.94 -5.81
N TYR A 243 1.30 9.76 -4.92
CA TYR A 243 1.34 8.61 -4.03
C TYR A 243 0.09 8.55 -3.16
N SER A 244 -0.42 7.34 -2.93
CA SER A 244 -1.52 7.11 -2.01
C SER A 244 -1.28 5.86 -1.20
N SER A 245 -1.88 5.80 -0.01
CA SER A 245 -1.97 4.58 0.78
C SER A 245 -3.29 4.54 1.53
N THR A 246 -3.83 3.34 1.71
CA THR A 246 -5.18 3.12 2.23
C THR A 246 -5.11 2.59 3.66
N ILE A 247 -5.88 3.19 4.56
CA ILE A 247 -5.89 2.88 5.99
C ILE A 247 -7.32 2.50 6.37
N PRO A 248 -7.54 1.36 7.05
CA PRO A 248 -8.88 0.99 7.50
C PRO A 248 -9.35 1.92 8.63
N ILE A 249 -10.65 2.19 8.67
CA ILE A 249 -11.33 2.87 9.78
C ILE A 249 -11.61 1.84 10.88
N GLU A 250 -10.52 1.38 11.50
CA GLU A 250 -10.53 0.46 12.64
C GLU A 250 -10.06 1.21 13.88
N LYS A 251 -10.75 1.04 15.01
CA LYS A 251 -10.46 1.80 16.24
C LYS A 251 -9.01 1.63 16.70
N ASP A 252 -8.52 0.39 16.73
CA ASP A 252 -7.15 0.06 17.15
C ASP A 252 -6.08 0.67 16.23
N ILE A 253 -6.38 0.83 14.94
CA ILE A 253 -5.47 1.52 14.00
C ILE A 253 -5.53 3.04 14.19
N LEU A 254 -6.73 3.62 14.24
CA LEU A 254 -6.89 5.07 14.23
C LEU A 254 -6.46 5.73 15.55
N GLU A 255 -6.61 5.05 16.69
CA GLU A 255 -6.12 5.55 17.99
C GLU A 255 -4.60 5.77 18.01
N ASN A 256 -3.86 5.04 17.18
CA ASN A 256 -2.41 5.17 17.01
C ASN A 256 -2.00 5.59 15.60
N THR A 257 -2.85 6.30 14.87
CA THR A 257 -2.47 6.92 13.59
C THR A 257 -2.65 8.42 13.68
N TYR A 258 -1.70 9.16 13.11
CA TYR A 258 -1.58 10.61 13.27
C TYR A 258 -1.25 11.27 11.94
N VAL A 259 -1.73 12.51 11.76
CA VAL A 259 -1.16 13.46 10.81
C VAL A 259 -0.12 14.28 11.57
N VAL A 260 1.16 14.05 11.28
CA VAL A 260 2.29 14.71 11.98
C VAL A 260 2.89 15.83 11.15
N ILE A 261 3.34 16.88 11.83
CA ILE A 261 3.92 18.10 11.24
C ILE A 261 5.33 18.43 11.77
N GLU A 262 5.72 17.79 12.88
CA GLU A 262 7.07 17.91 13.45
C GLU A 262 7.61 16.53 13.84
N MET A 263 8.94 16.39 13.76
CA MET A 263 9.72 15.25 14.20
C MET A 263 10.93 15.76 14.99
N ASP A 264 11.16 15.22 16.18
CA ASP A 264 12.24 15.59 17.10
C ASP A 264 12.32 17.12 17.35
N GLY A 265 11.16 17.75 17.58
CA GLY A 265 11.03 19.18 17.90
C GLY A 265 11.27 20.13 16.73
N ASN A 266 11.44 19.61 15.52
CA ASN A 266 11.63 20.41 14.31
C ASN A 266 10.48 20.15 13.33
N LYS A 267 10.12 21.17 12.54
CA LYS A 267 9.26 20.96 11.36
C LYS A 267 9.88 19.86 10.51
N LEU A 268 9.03 19.03 9.91
CA LEU A 268 9.49 18.01 8.96
C LEU A 268 10.38 18.67 7.90
N ASN A 269 11.46 18.01 7.52
CA ASN A 269 12.19 18.42 6.32
C ASN A 269 11.37 18.05 5.06
N PRO A 270 11.65 18.67 3.90
CA PRO A 270 10.95 18.37 2.66
C PRO A 270 10.91 16.87 2.34
N GLU A 271 12.03 16.16 2.47
CA GLU A 271 12.16 14.73 2.16
C GLU A 271 11.28 13.85 3.06
N ALA A 272 11.13 14.22 4.33
CA ALA A 272 10.33 13.51 5.32
C ALA A 272 8.83 13.80 5.19
N GLY A 273 8.42 14.70 4.29
CA GLY A 273 7.01 14.98 4.00
C GLY A 273 6.49 16.28 4.62
N PHE A 274 7.34 17.29 4.80
CA PHE A 274 6.86 18.66 5.05
C PHE A 274 5.73 19.01 4.07
N PRO A 275 4.64 19.67 4.49
CA PRO A 275 4.37 20.17 5.82
C PRO A 275 3.68 19.15 6.73
N ALA A 276 3.11 18.08 6.19
CA ALA A 276 2.39 17.06 6.94
C ALA A 276 2.48 15.68 6.29
N ARG A 277 2.51 14.63 7.12
CA ARG A 277 2.47 13.22 6.68
C ARG A 277 1.62 12.36 7.60
N ILE A 278 1.22 11.19 7.10
CA ILE A 278 0.71 10.11 7.96
C ILE A 278 1.87 9.45 8.72
N TYR A 279 1.62 9.16 9.99
CA TYR A 279 2.51 8.39 10.85
C TYR A 279 1.70 7.49 11.79
N SER A 280 2.17 6.26 11.98
CA SER A 280 1.69 5.33 13.01
C SER A 280 2.85 4.45 13.48
N PRO A 281 3.03 4.22 14.79
CA PRO A 281 3.94 3.19 15.30
C PRO A 281 3.42 1.78 15.03
N ASP A 282 2.12 1.60 14.78
CA ASP A 282 1.50 0.28 14.66
C ASP A 282 1.41 -0.19 13.21
N LEU A 283 1.68 0.70 12.24
CA LEU A 283 1.71 0.39 10.81
C LEU A 283 3.13 0.50 10.23
N PHE A 284 3.43 -0.30 9.21
CA PHE A 284 4.68 -0.16 8.50
C PHE A 284 4.77 1.18 7.76
N GLY A 285 5.98 1.75 7.71
CA GLY A 285 6.21 3.13 7.26
C GLY A 285 5.75 3.48 5.84
N TRP A 286 5.48 2.49 4.99
CA TRP A 286 4.91 2.71 3.67
C TRP A 286 3.46 3.21 3.73
N LYS A 287 2.70 2.91 4.80
CA LYS A 287 1.39 3.51 5.07
C LYS A 287 1.46 5.02 5.32
N GLY A 288 2.65 5.52 5.67
CA GLY A 288 2.88 6.92 6.00
C GLY A 288 3.03 7.82 4.77
N SER A 289 1.91 8.11 4.08
CA SER A 289 1.86 9.05 2.95
C SER A 289 2.45 10.42 3.33
N LYS A 290 3.42 10.88 2.53
CA LYS A 290 4.14 12.15 2.72
C LYS A 290 3.49 13.24 1.88
N TRP A 291 3.81 14.50 2.19
CA TRP A 291 3.26 15.65 1.45
C TRP A 291 1.73 15.57 1.36
N LEU A 292 1.10 15.24 2.50
CA LEU A 292 -0.29 14.84 2.55
C LEU A 292 -1.18 15.97 2.03
N SER A 293 -1.98 15.68 1.00
CA SER A 293 -2.90 16.64 0.38
C SER A 293 -4.35 16.39 0.79
N SER A 294 -4.73 15.11 0.89
CA SER A 294 -6.11 14.77 1.21
C SER A 294 -6.28 13.43 1.91
N LEU A 295 -7.34 13.35 2.70
CA LEU A 295 -7.90 12.15 3.30
C LEU A 295 -9.25 11.90 2.63
N TYR A 296 -9.29 10.96 1.70
CA TYR A 296 -10.53 10.57 1.03
C TYR A 296 -11.17 9.42 1.79
N ILE A 297 -12.35 9.66 2.37
CA ILE A 297 -13.13 8.66 3.09
C ILE A 297 -13.95 7.85 2.08
N SER A 298 -13.95 6.53 2.23
CA SER A 298 -14.58 5.62 1.28
C SER A 298 -15.19 4.41 1.98
N GLU A 299 -16.37 3.98 1.55
CA GLU A 299 -16.88 2.64 1.85
C GLU A 299 -16.00 1.54 1.21
N ARG A 300 -15.53 1.78 -0.01
CA ARG A 300 -14.80 0.78 -0.81
C ARG A 300 -13.30 0.87 -0.58
N TYR A 301 -12.68 -0.30 -0.49
CA TYR A 301 -11.23 -0.43 -0.52
C TYR A 301 -10.69 -0.10 -1.92
N ILE A 302 -9.61 0.68 -1.97
CA ILE A 302 -8.87 0.99 -3.19
C ILE A 302 -7.39 0.81 -2.85
N ASP A 303 -6.63 0.15 -3.72
CA ASP A 303 -5.18 0.05 -3.54
C ASP A 303 -4.55 1.43 -3.64
N GLY A 304 -3.66 1.74 -2.70
CA GLY A 304 -2.64 2.77 -2.90
C GLY A 304 -1.45 2.23 -3.70
N TYR A 305 -0.35 2.98 -3.71
CA TYR A 305 0.80 2.67 -4.56
C TYR A 305 1.44 1.32 -4.21
N TRP A 306 1.80 1.10 -2.93
CA TRP A 306 2.43 -0.16 -2.54
C TRP A 306 1.41 -1.30 -2.44
N GLU A 307 0.15 -1.02 -2.10
CA GLU A 307 -0.91 -2.02 -2.10
C GLU A 307 -1.07 -2.68 -3.48
N ALA A 308 -1.08 -1.88 -4.55
CA ALA A 308 -1.12 -2.36 -5.93
C ALA A 308 0.12 -3.21 -6.30
N LEU A 309 1.19 -3.06 -5.53
CA LEU A 309 2.47 -3.72 -5.71
C LEU A 309 2.70 -4.86 -4.70
N SER A 310 1.60 -5.51 -4.31
CA SER A 310 1.48 -6.67 -3.41
C SER A 310 1.51 -6.38 -1.90
N TYR A 311 1.70 -5.14 -1.46
CA TYR A 311 1.79 -4.83 -0.03
C TYR A 311 0.43 -4.92 0.66
N HIS A 312 0.43 -5.30 1.93
CA HIS A 312 -0.79 -5.68 2.66
C HIS A 312 -1.82 -4.55 2.81
N GLU A 313 -3.11 -4.89 2.82
CA GLU A 313 -4.22 -3.95 2.89
C GLU A 313 -4.19 -3.11 4.18
N ARG A 314 -3.98 -3.76 5.34
CA ARG A 314 -3.88 -3.12 6.67
C ARG A 314 -2.46 -2.64 7.03
N GLY A 315 -1.46 -3.51 6.95
CA GLY A 315 -0.05 -3.13 7.12
C GLY A 315 0.41 -3.06 8.58
N LYS A 316 -0.25 -3.77 9.49
CA LYS A 316 0.07 -3.84 10.92
C LYS A 316 1.45 -4.45 11.16
N VAL A 317 2.22 -3.82 12.03
CA VAL A 317 3.60 -4.20 12.36
C VAL A 317 3.65 -5.51 13.16
N LEU A 318 2.84 -5.63 14.21
CA LEU A 318 2.89 -6.77 15.13
C LEU A 318 2.48 -8.11 14.48
N PRO A 319 1.44 -8.19 13.63
CA PRO A 319 1.11 -9.41 12.90
C PRO A 319 2.01 -9.64 11.67
N ASN A 320 3.04 -8.81 11.45
CA ASN A 320 3.99 -8.92 10.33
C ASN A 320 3.34 -8.80 8.94
N GLU A 321 2.33 -7.93 8.80
CA GLU A 321 1.53 -7.73 7.59
C GLU A 321 2.28 -6.93 6.51
N ARG A 322 3.29 -7.55 5.88
CA ARG A 322 4.07 -6.89 4.83
C ARG A 322 3.41 -7.00 3.46
N PHE A 323 2.89 -8.19 3.14
CA PHE A 323 2.32 -8.50 1.82
C PHE A 323 0.94 -9.13 1.95
N LYS A 324 0.11 -8.91 0.94
CA LYS A 324 -1.24 -9.49 0.80
C LYS A 324 -1.18 -11.02 0.83
N ILE A 325 -2.25 -11.64 1.32
CA ILE A 325 -2.40 -13.09 1.31
C ILE A 325 -3.60 -13.46 0.44
N ARG A 326 -3.35 -14.33 -0.54
CA ARG A 326 -4.32 -14.95 -1.45
C ARG A 326 -4.16 -16.47 -1.51
N ASN A 327 -3.34 -17.04 -0.63
CA ASN A 327 -3.19 -18.48 -0.45
C ASN A 327 -3.89 -18.91 0.86
N PRO A 328 -4.97 -19.71 0.79
CA PRO A 328 -5.72 -20.13 1.96
C PRO A 328 -4.91 -21.04 2.91
N ASP A 329 -3.81 -21.63 2.47
CA ASP A 329 -2.96 -22.49 3.30
C ASP A 329 -2.02 -21.69 4.23
N VAL A 330 -1.87 -20.39 3.99
CA VAL A 330 -1.08 -19.51 4.86
C VAL A 330 -1.91 -19.20 6.10
N LYS A 331 -1.51 -19.77 7.23
CA LYS A 331 -2.20 -19.60 8.53
C LYS A 331 -1.41 -18.76 9.54
N ASP A 332 -0.14 -18.45 9.24
CA ASP A 332 0.75 -17.72 10.16
C ASP A 332 1.78 -16.88 9.38
N LEU A 333 2.00 -15.64 9.86
CA LEU A 333 3.06 -14.73 9.40
C LEU A 333 4.20 -14.57 10.41
N CYS A 334 4.03 -15.18 11.58
CA CYS A 334 5.11 -15.57 12.46
C CYS A 334 5.73 -16.87 11.90
#